data_AF-A0A2N2CKB4-F1
#
_entry.id   AF-A0A2N2CKB4-F1
#
_cell.length_a   1.000
_cell.length_b   1.000
_cell.length_c   1.000
_cell.angle_alpha   90.00
_cell.angle_beta   90.00
_cell.angle_gamma   90.00
#
_symmetry.space_group_name_H-M   'P 1'
#
loop_
_entity.id
_entity.type
_entity.pdbx_description
1 polymer ?
#
loop_
_entity_poly.entity_id
_entity_poly.type
_entity_poly.pdbx_seq_one_letter_code
_entity_poly.pdbx_strand_id
1 'polypeptide(L)'
;MNMDFLPMTQNDLEDRGWSELDFVMVTGDAYVDHPSFGAAIITRILERYGYKVGIIAQPDWKDIESFKALGKPKIAFLVNSGNIDSMVNHYTSFKKRRKEDVYSPGGEPDKRPDRAVIVYSNKIREAYKDTVIIVGGIEASLRRLGHYDYWDNKVRRSILLDSSADLLVYGMGEKAILEIAEALSNGIPVEELTYIRGTVYKTKDKERAFDFLELPDFEQITSDKKEYAKSFKIQFENTDAITGKTLVERYGTVYVVQTQPMEPLNQIEMDDIYDMEYMRNYHPSYKNKGGIPAFDEIQFSITNSRGCFGGCSFCALTFHQGRVIQARSKASIMKEGQAFVGSPSFKGYIHDVGGPTANFRKRACIKQEKYGVCKDKQCLFPEKCNQLIV
;
A
#
# COMPACT_ATOMS: atom_id res chain seq x y z
N MET A 1 20.57 17.34 0.83
CA MET A 1 19.66 17.49 1.98
C MET A 1 20.34 16.81 3.16
N ASN A 2 20.20 17.31 4.39
CA ASN A 2 20.69 16.54 5.54
C ASN A 2 19.82 15.29 5.68
N MET A 3 20.44 14.12 5.77
CA MET A 3 19.73 12.87 6.08
C MET A 3 19.10 12.98 7.47
N ASP A 4 17.78 13.11 7.52
CA ASP A 4 17.02 13.12 8.76
C ASP A 4 15.64 12.49 8.57
N PHE A 5 15.02 12.09 9.67
CA PHE A 5 13.64 11.60 9.71
C PHE A 5 12.66 12.67 9.21
N LEU A 6 11.60 12.24 8.53
CA LEU A 6 10.50 13.13 8.16
C LEU A 6 9.79 13.67 9.42
N PRO A 7 9.28 14.91 9.40
CA PRO A 7 8.59 15.53 10.53
C PRO A 7 7.47 14.69 11.11
N MET A 8 7.46 14.56 12.44
CA MET A 8 6.38 13.94 13.22
C MET A 8 5.71 14.92 14.18
N THR A 9 6.32 16.08 14.42
CA THR A 9 5.85 17.11 15.36
C THR A 9 5.93 18.51 14.75
N GLN A 10 5.27 19.49 15.38
CA GLN A 10 5.38 20.90 14.99
C GLN A 10 6.82 21.42 15.12
N ASN A 11 7.55 21.01 16.16
CA ASN A 11 8.96 21.40 16.34
C ASN A 11 9.82 20.94 15.16
N ASP A 12 9.59 19.73 14.63
CA ASP A 12 10.32 19.25 13.45
C ASP A 12 10.06 20.11 12.21
N LEU A 13 8.86 20.72 12.11
CA LEU A 13 8.52 21.67 11.05
C LEU A 13 9.23 23.01 11.26
N GLU A 14 9.23 23.52 12.50
CA GLU A 14 9.92 24.75 12.88
C GLU A 14 11.43 24.66 12.60
N ASP A 15 12.06 23.54 12.95
CA ASP A 15 13.49 23.26 12.70
C ASP A 15 13.83 23.26 11.20
N ARG A 16 12.87 22.90 10.35
CA ARG A 16 12.98 22.93 8.87
C ARG A 16 12.55 24.27 8.26
N GLY A 17 12.03 25.21 9.06
CA GLY A 17 11.44 26.46 8.58
C GLY A 17 10.17 26.25 7.75
N TRP A 18 9.43 25.17 8.01
CA TRP A 18 8.20 24.81 7.30
C TRP A 18 6.99 25.30 8.08
N SER A 19 6.18 26.17 7.48
CA SER A 19 4.90 26.60 8.05
C SER A 19 3.72 25.68 7.69
N GLU A 20 3.88 24.92 6.60
CA GLU A 20 2.85 24.02 6.06
C GLU A 20 3.50 22.82 5.35
N LEU A 21 2.76 21.71 5.34
CA LEU A 21 3.11 20.48 4.64
C LEU A 21 2.27 20.35 3.37
N ASP A 22 2.85 19.77 2.32
CA ASP A 22 2.10 19.41 1.11
C ASP A 22 1.27 18.15 1.36
N PHE A 23 1.87 17.15 2.01
CA PHE A 23 1.22 15.89 2.38
C PHE A 23 1.41 15.54 3.85
N VAL A 24 0.38 14.95 4.45
CA VAL A 24 0.48 14.33 5.78
C VAL A 24 0.10 12.86 5.66
N MET A 25 1.03 11.97 6.01
CA MET A 25 0.82 10.53 6.02
C MET A 25 0.34 10.08 7.39
N VAL A 26 -0.85 9.47 7.45
CA VAL A 26 -1.42 8.84 8.65
C VAL A 26 -1.32 7.32 8.51
N THR A 27 -0.56 6.69 9.39
CA THR A 27 -0.23 5.25 9.29
C THR A 27 -0.59 4.49 10.57
N GLY A 28 -0.99 3.23 10.41
CA GLY A 28 -1.29 2.31 11.51
C GLY A 28 -0.06 1.68 12.17
N ASP A 29 1.13 1.89 11.62
CA ASP A 29 2.41 1.44 12.20
C ASP A 29 3.16 2.63 12.82
N ALA A 30 4.11 2.35 13.72
CA ALA A 30 5.10 3.33 14.14
C ALA A 30 5.95 3.82 12.94
N TYR A 31 6.53 5.01 13.05
CA TYR A 31 7.39 5.52 11.98
C TYR A 31 8.75 4.77 11.98
N VAL A 32 8.88 3.86 11.01
CA VAL A 32 10.14 3.22 10.65
C VAL A 32 10.53 3.67 9.25
N ASP A 33 11.63 4.41 9.17
CA ASP A 33 12.15 4.93 7.90
C ASP A 33 13.08 3.91 7.26
N HIS A 34 12.48 2.85 6.71
CA HIS A 34 13.17 1.72 6.10
C HIS A 34 12.43 1.29 4.81
N PRO A 35 13.12 0.87 3.73
CA PRO A 35 12.50 0.45 2.48
C PRO A 35 11.63 -0.83 2.58
N SER A 36 11.52 -1.43 3.76
CA SER A 36 10.58 -2.52 4.04
C SER A 36 9.22 -2.03 4.50
N PHE A 37 9.08 -0.72 4.76
CA PHE A 37 7.84 -0.08 5.20
C PHE A 37 7.25 0.72 4.05
N GLY A 38 6.04 0.34 3.63
CA GLY A 38 5.38 0.99 2.48
C GLY A 38 5.18 2.50 2.68
N ALA A 39 4.89 2.92 3.93
CA ALA A 39 4.76 4.33 4.28
C ALA A 39 6.07 5.12 4.04
N ALA A 40 7.22 4.55 4.42
CA ALA A 40 8.52 5.18 4.21
C ALA A 40 8.83 5.35 2.72
N ILE A 41 8.54 4.33 1.90
CA ILE A 41 8.74 4.41 0.45
C ILE A 41 7.93 5.55 -0.14
N ILE A 42 6.61 5.59 0.11
CA ILE A 42 5.72 6.59 -0.48
C ILE A 42 6.13 8.01 -0.05
N THR A 43 6.42 8.20 1.24
CA THR A 43 6.77 9.51 1.78
C THR A 43 8.15 9.99 1.32
N ARG A 44 9.15 9.11 1.24
CA ARG A 44 10.48 9.45 0.70
C ARG A 44 10.49 9.70 -0.80
N ILE A 45 9.64 9.01 -1.57
CA ILE A 45 9.43 9.32 -2.99
C ILE A 45 8.89 10.74 -3.13
N LEU A 46 7.85 11.10 -2.38
CA LEU A 46 7.28 12.45 -2.42
C LEU A 46 8.31 13.51 -2.00
N GLU A 47 9.07 13.28 -0.93
CA GLU A 47 10.14 14.20 -0.49
C GLU A 47 11.21 14.38 -1.58
N ARG A 48 11.64 13.29 -2.23
CA ARG A 48 12.61 13.34 -3.34
C ARG A 48 12.12 14.19 -4.51
N TYR A 49 10.81 14.21 -4.76
CA TYR A 49 10.18 15.05 -5.80
C TYR A 49 9.88 16.48 -5.32
N GLY A 50 10.37 16.86 -4.13
CA GLY A 50 10.34 18.23 -3.63
C GLY A 50 9.11 18.57 -2.78
N TYR A 51 8.25 17.59 -2.47
CA TYR A 51 7.09 17.81 -1.61
C TYR A 51 7.48 17.79 -0.13
N LYS A 52 6.87 18.68 0.67
CA LYS A 52 6.98 18.67 2.13
C LYS A 52 6.04 17.62 2.70
N VAL A 53 6.59 16.60 3.35
CA VAL A 53 5.81 15.47 3.88
C VAL A 53 6.04 15.33 5.37
N GLY A 54 4.97 15.16 6.14
CA GLY A 54 5.03 14.79 7.55
C GLY A 54 4.27 13.51 7.83
N ILE A 55 4.52 12.90 8.99
CA ILE A 55 3.99 11.58 9.37
C ILE A 55 3.30 11.65 10.74
N ILE A 56 2.02 11.30 10.77
CA ILE A 56 1.26 10.99 11.98
C ILE A 56 1.19 9.48 12.12
N ALA A 57 2.08 8.91 12.93
CA ALA A 57 2.15 7.48 13.18
C ALA A 57 1.30 7.09 14.40
N GLN A 58 0.37 6.15 14.22
CA GLN A 58 -0.51 5.63 15.28
C GLN A 58 -1.21 6.73 16.10
N PRO A 59 -1.98 7.64 15.47
CA PRO A 59 -2.74 8.63 16.22
C PRO A 59 -3.78 7.95 17.12
N ASP A 60 -4.06 8.55 18.28
CA ASP A 60 -5.19 8.09 19.10
C ASP A 60 -6.49 8.38 18.35
N TRP A 61 -7.13 7.32 17.85
CA TRP A 61 -8.37 7.43 17.08
C TRP A 61 -9.58 7.84 17.91
N LYS A 62 -9.45 7.97 19.24
CA LYS A 62 -10.48 8.51 20.13
C LYS A 62 -10.35 10.02 20.30
N ASP A 63 -9.22 10.59 19.93
CA ASP A 63 -8.93 12.02 20.05
C ASP A 63 -8.69 12.65 18.68
N ILE A 64 -9.53 13.62 18.34
CA ILE A 64 -9.43 14.33 17.07
C ILE A 64 -8.15 15.18 16.98
N GLU A 65 -7.62 15.66 18.11
CA GLU A 65 -6.42 16.51 18.13
C GLU A 65 -5.18 15.74 17.67
N SER A 66 -5.14 14.42 17.88
CA SER A 66 -4.08 13.55 17.34
C SER A 66 -3.96 13.60 15.81
N PHE A 67 -5.06 13.89 15.09
CA PHE A 67 -5.06 14.05 13.62
C PHE A 67 -4.75 15.47 13.18
N LYS A 68 -4.73 16.43 14.11
CA LYS A 68 -4.37 17.83 13.87
C LYS A 68 -2.92 18.15 14.23
N ALA A 69 -2.17 17.17 14.78
CA ALA A 69 -0.82 17.34 15.29
C ALA A 69 0.14 18.05 14.31
N LEU A 70 0.00 17.81 13.00
CA LEU A 70 0.81 18.43 11.94
C LEU A 70 0.09 19.52 11.13
N GLY A 71 -1.14 19.89 11.53
CA GLY A 71 -1.97 20.83 10.78
C GLY A 71 -2.62 20.22 9.53
N LYS A 72 -3.27 21.08 8.74
CA LYS A 72 -3.90 20.70 7.48
C LYS A 72 -2.84 20.71 6.35
N PRO A 73 -2.68 19.62 5.59
CA PRO A 73 -1.83 19.61 4.40
C PRO A 73 -2.44 20.46 3.30
N LYS A 74 -1.57 21.03 2.46
CA LYS A 74 -1.95 21.82 1.29
C LYS A 74 -2.57 20.95 0.19
N ILE A 75 -2.06 19.74 -0.02
CA ILE A 75 -2.49 18.84 -1.10
C ILE A 75 -3.43 17.77 -0.56
N ALA A 76 -2.93 16.84 0.26
CA ALA A 76 -3.76 15.73 0.72
C ALA A 76 -3.25 15.07 2.01
N PHE A 77 -4.18 14.45 2.73
CA PHE A 77 -3.83 13.38 3.67
C PHE A 77 -3.68 12.06 2.91
N LEU A 78 -2.63 11.32 3.26
CA LEU A 78 -2.41 9.95 2.81
C LEU A 78 -2.70 9.02 3.98
N VAL A 79 -3.43 7.92 3.78
CA VAL A 79 -3.86 7.05 4.88
C VAL A 79 -3.62 5.58 4.55
N ASN A 80 -3.01 4.84 5.46
CA ASN A 80 -2.94 3.38 5.39
C ASN A 80 -3.10 2.72 6.79
N SER A 81 -3.21 1.39 6.80
CA SER A 81 -3.28 0.60 8.04
C SER A 81 -1.90 0.16 8.57
N GLY A 82 -0.81 0.59 7.93
CA GLY A 82 0.53 0.04 8.09
C GLY A 82 0.90 -1.01 7.02
N ASN A 83 1.93 -1.81 7.31
CA ASN A 83 2.45 -2.88 6.46
C ASN A 83 1.54 -4.11 6.38
N ILE A 84 0.57 -4.22 7.28
CA ILE A 84 -0.41 -5.30 7.31
C ILE A 84 -1.82 -4.73 7.50
N ASP A 85 -2.82 -5.53 7.15
CA ASP A 85 -4.21 -5.26 7.47
C ASP A 85 -4.41 -5.14 9.00
N SER A 86 -5.19 -4.14 9.43
CA SER A 86 -5.37 -3.83 10.85
C SER A 86 -6.03 -4.98 11.63
N MET A 87 -6.95 -5.72 10.99
CA MET A 87 -7.61 -6.86 11.62
C MET A 87 -6.66 -8.06 11.72
N VAL A 88 -5.84 -8.32 10.69
CA VAL A 88 -4.82 -9.38 10.74
C VAL A 88 -3.73 -9.07 11.78
N ASN A 89 -3.43 -7.79 11.99
CA ASN A 89 -2.57 -7.38 13.09
C ASN A 89 -3.20 -7.69 14.44
N HIS A 90 -4.44 -7.26 14.70
CA HIS A 90 -5.08 -7.47 16.00
C HIS A 90 -5.48 -8.91 16.28
N TYR A 91 -5.76 -9.71 15.25
CA TYR A 91 -6.36 -11.02 15.42
C TYR A 91 -5.57 -12.13 14.70
N THR A 92 -5.58 -13.30 15.32
CA THR A 92 -5.20 -14.55 14.67
C THR A 92 -6.29 -15.00 13.69
N SER A 93 -5.97 -15.96 12.82
CA SER A 93 -6.95 -16.58 11.90
C SER A 93 -8.13 -17.23 12.63
N PHE A 94 -7.97 -17.60 13.91
CA PHE A 94 -9.04 -18.10 14.78
C PHE A 94 -9.80 -17.00 15.52
N LYS A 95 -9.69 -15.74 15.09
CA LYS A 95 -10.32 -14.55 15.69
C LYS A 95 -9.93 -14.29 17.16
N LYS A 96 -8.80 -14.85 17.63
CA LYS A 96 -8.25 -14.52 18.95
C LYS A 96 -7.40 -13.27 18.87
N ARG A 97 -7.60 -12.33 19.80
CA ARG A 97 -6.80 -11.09 19.89
C ARG A 97 -5.33 -11.42 20.19
N ARG A 98 -4.40 -10.77 19.49
CA ARG A 98 -2.97 -10.84 19.78
C ARG A 98 -2.65 -10.00 21.01
N LYS A 99 -1.62 -10.40 21.73
CA LYS A 99 -1.15 -9.70 22.93
C LYS A 99 -0.14 -8.59 22.61
N GLU A 100 0.47 -8.67 21.44
CA GLU A 100 1.55 -7.81 21.00
C GLU A 100 1.25 -7.31 19.59
N ASP A 101 1.60 -6.05 19.34
CA ASP A 101 1.67 -5.47 18.00
C ASP A 101 3.13 -5.15 17.66
N VAL A 102 3.76 -6.00 16.86
CA VAL A 102 5.17 -5.87 16.48
C VAL A 102 5.50 -4.58 15.74
N TYR A 103 4.50 -3.88 15.20
CA TYR A 103 4.70 -2.60 14.50
C TYR A 103 4.49 -1.37 15.40
N SER A 104 4.19 -1.58 16.69
CA SER A 104 4.01 -0.52 17.68
C SER A 104 5.26 -0.32 18.54
N PRO A 105 5.44 0.86 19.14
CA PRO A 105 6.49 1.09 20.13
C PRO A 105 6.41 0.08 21.28
N GLY A 106 7.51 -0.63 21.54
CA GLY A 106 7.62 -1.63 22.59
C GLY A 106 6.78 -2.90 22.38
N GLY A 107 6.19 -3.09 21.20
CA GLY A 107 5.23 -4.16 20.98
C GLY A 107 3.85 -3.90 21.60
N GLU A 108 3.58 -2.66 22.04
CA GLU A 108 2.33 -2.32 22.75
C GLU A 108 1.11 -2.60 21.86
N PRO A 109 0.14 -3.41 22.34
CA PRO A 109 -1.09 -3.63 21.60
C PRO A 109 -1.96 -2.35 21.60
N ASP A 110 -3.00 -2.36 20.78
CA ASP A 110 -4.08 -1.36 20.80
C ASP A 110 -3.60 0.08 20.52
N LYS A 111 -2.62 0.23 19.62
CA LYS A 111 -2.16 1.54 19.08
C LYS A 111 -2.73 1.90 17.72
N ARG A 112 -3.49 1.00 17.11
CA ARG A 112 -4.32 1.26 15.94
C ARG A 112 -5.74 0.76 16.21
N PRO A 113 -6.77 1.27 15.53
CA PRO A 113 -8.10 0.70 15.59
C PRO A 113 -8.27 -0.45 14.59
N ASP A 114 -9.29 -1.27 14.84
CA ASP A 114 -9.84 -2.16 13.82
C ASP A 114 -10.31 -1.34 12.61
N ARG A 115 -9.99 -1.83 11.41
CA ARG A 115 -10.29 -1.17 10.13
C ARG A 115 -9.72 0.25 10.10
N ALA A 116 -8.43 0.35 10.41
CA ALA A 116 -7.69 1.60 10.58
C ALA A 116 -7.91 2.61 9.45
N VAL A 117 -7.89 2.18 8.18
CA VAL A 117 -8.13 3.07 7.03
C VAL A 117 -9.49 3.78 7.13
N ILE A 118 -10.54 3.07 7.53
CA ILE A 118 -11.89 3.63 7.69
C ILE A 118 -11.90 4.63 8.84
N VAL A 119 -11.37 4.23 10.00
CA VAL A 119 -11.43 5.05 11.21
C VAL A 119 -10.61 6.32 11.05
N TYR A 120 -9.37 6.21 10.57
CA TYR A 120 -8.48 7.35 10.38
C TYR A 120 -9.01 8.33 9.34
N SER A 121 -9.51 7.84 8.20
CA SER A 121 -10.06 8.72 7.17
C SER A 121 -11.29 9.48 7.66
N ASN A 122 -12.19 8.82 8.42
CA ASN A 122 -13.34 9.50 9.02
C ASN A 122 -12.93 10.52 10.08
N LYS A 123 -11.89 10.24 10.89
CA LYS A 123 -11.34 11.21 11.86
C LYS A 123 -10.69 12.42 11.18
N ILE A 124 -9.99 12.21 10.08
CA ILE A 124 -9.46 13.30 9.27
C ILE A 124 -10.59 14.12 8.66
N ARG A 125 -11.64 13.49 8.15
CA ARG A 125 -12.83 14.19 7.61
C ARG A 125 -13.56 15.00 8.69
N GLU A 126 -13.62 14.49 9.92
CA GLU A 126 -14.14 15.19 11.10
C GLU A 126 -13.30 16.44 11.42
N ALA A 127 -11.96 16.32 11.38
CA ALA A 127 -11.04 17.42 11.66
C ALA A 127 -10.98 18.47 10.54
N TYR A 128 -11.06 18.01 9.28
CA TYR A 128 -10.85 18.80 8.08
C TYR A 128 -11.85 18.40 6.98
N LYS A 129 -13.01 19.07 6.97
CA LYS A 129 -14.13 18.72 6.08
C LYS A 129 -13.77 18.70 4.60
N ASP A 130 -12.99 19.69 4.13
CA ASP A 130 -12.73 19.94 2.71
C ASP A 130 -11.32 19.48 2.28
N THR A 131 -10.66 18.61 3.04
CA THR A 131 -9.34 18.10 2.67
C THR A 131 -9.45 16.91 1.73
N VAL A 132 -8.50 16.77 0.81
CA VAL A 132 -8.39 15.54 0.02
C VAL A 132 -7.83 14.42 0.91
N ILE A 133 -8.46 13.25 0.87
CA ILE A 133 -8.02 12.04 1.58
C ILE A 133 -7.79 10.94 0.56
N ILE A 134 -6.55 10.46 0.47
CA ILE A 134 -6.12 9.37 -0.40
C ILE A 134 -5.77 8.16 0.47
N VAL A 135 -6.43 7.02 0.24
CA VAL A 135 -6.19 5.79 1.00
C VAL A 135 -5.37 4.78 0.20
N GLY A 136 -4.52 4.00 0.86
CA GLY A 136 -3.68 3.00 0.21
C GLY A 136 -3.21 1.89 1.14
N GLY A 137 -2.26 1.09 0.65
CA GLY A 137 -1.71 -0.07 1.37
C GLY A 137 -2.57 -1.33 1.26
N ILE A 138 -2.18 -2.38 1.99
CA ILE A 138 -2.80 -3.72 1.88
C ILE A 138 -4.28 -3.69 2.22
N GLU A 139 -4.66 -3.05 3.34
CA GLU A 139 -6.06 -3.00 3.78
C GLU A 139 -6.97 -2.33 2.73
N ALA A 140 -6.56 -1.18 2.19
CA ALA A 140 -7.33 -0.48 1.17
C ALA A 140 -7.35 -1.25 -0.15
N SER A 141 -6.17 -1.68 -0.62
CA SER A 141 -6.02 -2.35 -1.91
C SER A 141 -6.82 -3.64 -1.98
N LEU A 142 -6.85 -4.47 -0.94
CA LEU A 142 -7.58 -5.74 -0.96
C LEU A 142 -9.11 -5.56 -0.80
N ARG A 143 -9.57 -4.40 -0.32
CA ARG A 143 -10.97 -4.08 -0.05
C ARG A 143 -11.56 -2.99 -0.98
N ARG A 144 -10.89 -2.73 -2.10
CA ARG A 144 -11.20 -1.63 -3.03
C ARG A 144 -12.54 -1.76 -3.76
N LEU A 145 -13.07 -2.97 -3.87
CA LEU A 145 -14.37 -3.31 -4.45
C LEU A 145 -15.14 -4.21 -3.45
N GLY A 146 -16.29 -4.74 -3.87
CA GLY A 146 -17.09 -5.67 -3.09
C GLY A 146 -16.27 -6.89 -2.71
N HIS A 147 -16.16 -7.16 -1.40
CA HIS A 147 -15.26 -8.17 -0.87
C HIS A 147 -15.91 -8.93 0.28
N TYR A 148 -15.57 -10.21 0.41
CA TYR A 148 -15.93 -11.00 1.58
C TYR A 148 -15.03 -10.63 2.77
N ASP A 149 -15.64 -10.16 3.85
CA ASP A 149 -14.98 -9.87 5.11
C ASP A 149 -15.08 -11.08 6.03
N TYR A 150 -13.95 -11.76 6.25
CA TYR A 150 -13.87 -12.93 7.13
C TYR A 150 -14.26 -12.60 8.58
N TRP A 151 -13.96 -11.39 9.02
CA TRP A 151 -14.16 -10.95 10.40
C TRP A 151 -15.64 -10.85 10.74
N ASP A 152 -16.41 -10.13 9.92
CA ASP A 152 -17.87 -10.01 10.07
C ASP A 152 -18.66 -11.17 9.43
N ASN A 153 -17.99 -12.04 8.69
CA ASN A 153 -18.61 -13.13 7.92
C ASN A 153 -19.71 -12.64 6.96
N LYS A 154 -19.42 -11.57 6.20
CA LYS A 154 -20.37 -11.00 5.22
C LYS A 154 -19.63 -10.37 4.05
N VAL A 155 -20.33 -10.15 2.94
CA VAL A 155 -19.84 -9.30 1.86
C VAL A 155 -19.99 -7.84 2.30
N ARG A 156 -18.88 -7.09 2.24
CA ARG A 156 -18.83 -5.66 2.54
C ARG A 156 -18.63 -4.87 1.25
N ARG A 157 -19.13 -3.65 1.27
CA ARG A 157 -18.91 -2.69 0.18
C ARG A 157 -17.44 -2.26 0.11
N SER A 158 -17.08 -1.64 -1.01
CA SER A 158 -15.78 -0.99 -1.18
C SER A 158 -15.43 -0.13 0.04
N ILE A 159 -14.19 -0.26 0.52
CA ILE A 159 -13.66 0.54 1.62
C ILE A 159 -13.69 2.04 1.31
N LEU A 160 -13.63 2.44 0.02
CA LEU A 160 -13.74 3.84 -0.42
C LEU A 160 -15.09 4.46 -0.05
N LEU A 161 -16.15 3.65 0.00
CA LEU A 161 -17.49 4.09 0.41
C LEU A 161 -17.67 4.14 1.94
N ASP A 162 -16.84 3.42 2.70
CA ASP A 162 -16.86 3.39 4.17
C ASP A 162 -15.93 4.44 4.80
N SER A 163 -14.82 4.79 4.13
CA SER A 163 -13.75 5.63 4.72
C SER A 163 -13.95 7.14 4.54
N SER A 164 -14.94 7.58 3.77
CA SER A 164 -15.07 8.99 3.36
C SER A 164 -13.84 9.54 2.60
N ALA A 165 -13.00 8.66 2.06
CA ALA A 165 -11.89 9.03 1.20
C ALA A 165 -12.38 9.46 -0.19
N ASP A 166 -11.52 10.21 -0.88
CA ASP A 166 -11.80 10.77 -2.20
C ASP A 166 -11.21 9.89 -3.30
N LEU A 167 -10.04 9.31 -3.05
CA LEU A 167 -9.33 8.42 -3.97
C LEU A 167 -8.68 7.26 -3.21
N LEU A 168 -8.58 6.11 -3.85
CA LEU A 168 -7.87 4.94 -3.32
C LEU A 168 -6.78 4.53 -4.31
N VAL A 169 -5.57 4.24 -3.81
CA VAL A 169 -4.47 3.65 -4.59
C VAL A 169 -4.39 2.17 -4.27
N TYR A 170 -4.40 1.32 -5.30
CA TYR A 170 -4.32 -0.13 -5.14
C TYR A 170 -3.05 -0.71 -5.77
N GLY A 171 -2.58 -1.81 -5.18
CA GLY A 171 -1.30 -2.42 -5.51
C GLY A 171 -0.12 -1.56 -5.08
N MET A 172 0.93 -1.55 -5.90
CA MET A 172 2.15 -0.77 -5.66
C MET A 172 1.93 0.68 -6.09
N GLY A 173 1.96 1.61 -5.12
CA GLY A 173 1.49 2.98 -5.28
C GLY A 173 2.52 4.01 -5.75
N GLU A 174 3.79 3.62 -5.92
CA GLU A 174 4.92 4.54 -6.14
C GLU A 174 4.76 5.45 -7.36
N LYS A 175 4.31 4.90 -8.50
CA LYS A 175 4.05 5.71 -9.69
C LYS A 175 2.75 6.50 -9.57
N ALA A 176 1.69 5.85 -9.07
CA ALA A 176 0.36 6.45 -8.97
C ALA A 176 0.38 7.67 -8.05
N ILE A 177 1.10 7.62 -6.92
CA ILE A 177 1.17 8.75 -6.00
C ILE A 177 1.89 9.95 -6.58
N LEU A 178 2.87 9.75 -7.47
CA LEU A 178 3.55 10.84 -8.17
C LEU A 178 2.64 11.50 -9.20
N GLU A 179 1.91 10.72 -9.99
CA GLU A 179 0.90 11.25 -10.93
C GLU A 179 -0.21 12.01 -10.20
N ILE A 180 -0.66 11.49 -9.04
CA ILE A 180 -1.65 12.18 -8.19
C ILE A 180 -1.07 13.48 -7.64
N ALA A 181 0.16 13.46 -7.11
CA ALA A 181 0.78 14.64 -6.53
C ALA A 181 1.00 15.73 -7.57
N GLU A 182 1.46 15.37 -8.77
CA GLU A 182 1.60 16.30 -9.90
C GLU A 182 0.25 16.90 -10.30
N ALA A 183 -0.79 16.07 -10.45
CA ALA A 183 -2.11 16.55 -10.86
C ALA A 183 -2.73 17.51 -9.81
N LEU A 184 -2.72 17.11 -8.53
CA LEU A 184 -3.31 17.92 -7.46
C LEU A 184 -2.51 19.20 -7.19
N SER A 185 -1.17 19.16 -7.27
CA SER A 185 -0.34 20.37 -7.10
C SER A 185 -0.55 21.39 -8.21
N ASN A 186 -0.94 20.95 -9.41
CA ASN A 186 -1.35 21.81 -10.52
C ASN A 186 -2.83 22.23 -10.46
N GLY A 187 -3.55 21.91 -9.38
CA GLY A 187 -4.92 22.36 -9.15
C GLY A 187 -5.99 21.55 -9.86
N ILE A 188 -5.68 20.36 -10.39
CA ILE A 188 -6.69 19.43 -10.89
C ILE A 188 -7.52 18.92 -9.70
N PRO A 189 -8.86 19.05 -9.69
CA PRO A 189 -9.69 18.53 -8.60
C PRO A 189 -9.57 17.00 -8.48
N VAL A 190 -9.65 16.47 -7.25
CA VAL A 190 -9.49 15.03 -7.01
C VAL A 190 -10.54 14.18 -7.74
N GLU A 191 -11.76 14.69 -7.86
CA GLU A 191 -12.86 14.08 -8.64
C GLU A 191 -12.57 13.97 -10.14
N GLU A 192 -11.62 14.72 -10.68
CA GLU A 192 -11.18 14.64 -12.08
C GLU A 192 -10.03 13.64 -12.31
N LEU A 193 -9.48 13.06 -11.25
CA LEU A 193 -8.40 12.06 -11.34
C LEU A 193 -8.92 10.67 -11.71
N THR A 194 -9.70 10.57 -12.78
CA THR A 194 -10.34 9.33 -13.24
C THR A 194 -9.47 8.50 -14.19
N TYR A 195 -8.32 9.04 -14.62
CA TYR A 195 -7.45 8.44 -15.63
C TYR A 195 -6.17 7.81 -15.06
N ILE A 196 -5.81 8.13 -13.81
CA ILE A 196 -4.56 7.65 -13.19
C ILE A 196 -4.67 6.15 -12.94
N ARG A 197 -3.72 5.38 -13.48
CA ARG A 197 -3.70 3.91 -13.33
C ARG A 197 -3.43 3.50 -11.88
N GLY A 198 -3.93 2.34 -11.48
CA GLY A 198 -3.76 1.84 -10.11
C GLY A 198 -4.57 2.62 -9.07
N THR A 199 -5.65 3.31 -9.49
CA THR A 199 -6.52 4.07 -8.60
C THR A 199 -7.96 3.57 -8.63
N VAL A 200 -8.73 3.95 -7.61
CA VAL A 200 -10.16 3.70 -7.52
C VAL A 200 -10.85 4.98 -7.06
N TYR A 201 -11.90 5.36 -7.78
CA TYR A 201 -12.72 6.53 -7.49
C TYR A 201 -14.20 6.16 -7.43
N LYS A 202 -15.02 7.07 -6.87
CA LYS A 202 -16.48 6.94 -6.83
C LYS A 202 -17.13 7.99 -7.72
N THR A 203 -18.21 7.63 -8.41
CA THR A 203 -18.95 8.55 -9.29
C THR A 203 -20.44 8.21 -9.31
N LYS A 204 -21.29 9.18 -9.62
CA LYS A 204 -22.71 8.95 -9.95
C LYS A 204 -22.92 8.76 -11.46
N ASP A 205 -21.96 9.19 -12.25
CA ASP A 205 -21.96 9.09 -13.70
C ASP A 205 -21.05 7.94 -14.14
N LYS A 206 -21.67 6.89 -14.67
CA LYS A 206 -20.98 5.69 -15.17
C LYS A 206 -20.13 5.99 -16.40
N GLU A 207 -20.53 6.97 -17.23
CA GLU A 207 -19.87 7.31 -18.50
C GLU A 207 -18.49 7.95 -18.28
N ARG A 208 -18.16 8.34 -17.05
CA ARG A 208 -16.79 8.74 -16.68
C ARG A 208 -15.77 7.60 -16.78
N ALA A 209 -16.21 6.34 -16.79
CA ALA A 209 -15.34 5.19 -16.99
C ALA A 209 -15.18 4.87 -18.49
N PHE A 210 -13.95 4.70 -18.96
CA PHE A 210 -13.64 4.35 -20.34
C PHE A 210 -13.21 2.87 -20.48
N ASP A 211 -13.64 2.19 -21.56
CA ASP A 211 -13.37 0.76 -21.88
C ASP A 211 -13.37 -0.16 -20.64
N PHE A 212 -14.51 -0.23 -19.97
CA PHE A 212 -14.64 -0.95 -18.70
C PHE A 212 -15.37 -2.29 -18.82
N LEU A 213 -15.14 -3.14 -17.82
CA LEU A 213 -15.95 -4.32 -17.54
C LEU A 213 -16.86 -4.02 -16.34
N GLU A 214 -18.15 -4.35 -16.49
CA GLU A 214 -19.11 -4.22 -15.40
C GLU A 214 -19.06 -5.49 -14.53
N LEU A 215 -18.89 -5.30 -13.23
CA LEU A 215 -19.01 -6.35 -12.22
C LEU A 215 -20.49 -6.54 -11.85
N PRO A 216 -20.89 -7.73 -11.35
CA PRO A 216 -22.20 -7.86 -10.73
C PRO A 216 -22.40 -6.80 -9.64
N ASP A 217 -23.61 -6.26 -9.56
CA ASP A 217 -23.96 -5.21 -8.61
C ASP A 217 -23.75 -5.67 -7.16
N PHE A 218 -23.51 -4.73 -6.24
CA PHE A 218 -23.26 -5.03 -4.83
C PHE A 218 -24.38 -5.88 -4.19
N GLU A 219 -25.63 -5.58 -4.54
CA GLU A 219 -26.81 -6.31 -4.08
C GLU A 219 -26.80 -7.77 -4.58
N GLN A 220 -26.34 -8.00 -5.82
CA GLN A 220 -26.23 -9.34 -6.40
C GLN A 220 -25.17 -10.16 -5.69
N ILE A 221 -23.95 -9.62 -5.53
CA ILE A 221 -22.86 -10.36 -4.85
C ILE A 221 -23.13 -10.60 -3.36
N THR A 222 -23.98 -9.78 -2.74
CA THR A 222 -24.41 -9.98 -1.34
C THR A 222 -25.44 -11.10 -1.21
N SER A 223 -26.29 -11.27 -2.22
CA SER A 223 -27.40 -12.24 -2.20
C SER A 223 -27.04 -13.63 -2.75
N ASP A 224 -26.06 -13.72 -3.67
CA ASP A 224 -25.65 -14.99 -4.30
C ASP A 224 -24.12 -15.19 -4.27
N LYS A 225 -23.70 -16.31 -3.67
CA LYS A 225 -22.29 -16.73 -3.60
C LYS A 225 -21.67 -16.99 -4.97
N LYS A 226 -22.45 -17.41 -5.98
CA LYS A 226 -21.97 -17.61 -7.35
C LYS A 226 -21.68 -16.28 -8.03
N GLU A 227 -22.54 -15.28 -7.85
CA GLU A 227 -22.29 -13.93 -8.35
C GLU A 227 -21.09 -13.29 -7.65
N TYR A 228 -20.92 -13.51 -6.34
CA TYR A 228 -19.70 -13.12 -5.63
C TYR A 228 -18.46 -13.78 -6.24
N ALA A 229 -18.48 -15.11 -6.45
CA ALA A 229 -17.35 -15.83 -7.02
C ALA A 229 -17.01 -15.36 -8.45
N LYS A 230 -18.04 -15.04 -9.25
CA LYS A 230 -17.89 -14.46 -10.59
C LYS A 230 -17.27 -13.06 -10.53
N SER A 231 -17.77 -12.18 -9.65
CA SER A 231 -17.20 -10.83 -9.44
C SER A 231 -15.73 -10.93 -9.04
N PHE A 232 -15.41 -11.73 -8.02
CA PHE A 232 -14.04 -11.91 -7.55
C PHE A 232 -13.12 -12.48 -8.62
N LYS A 233 -13.60 -13.43 -9.44
CA LYS A 233 -12.84 -13.97 -10.57
C LYS A 233 -12.48 -12.88 -11.58
N ILE A 234 -13.45 -12.03 -11.96
CA ILE A 234 -13.20 -10.91 -12.87
C ILE A 234 -12.17 -9.96 -12.25
N GLN A 235 -12.30 -9.61 -10.98
CA GLN A 235 -11.32 -8.77 -10.29
C GLN A 235 -9.91 -9.39 -10.34
N PHE A 236 -9.78 -10.69 -10.06
CA PHE A 236 -8.51 -11.40 -10.04
C PHE A 236 -7.84 -11.47 -11.42
N GLU A 237 -8.62 -11.70 -12.48
CA GLU A 237 -8.15 -11.74 -13.87
C GLU A 237 -7.75 -10.35 -14.43
N ASN A 238 -8.08 -9.27 -13.73
CA ASN A 238 -7.79 -7.89 -14.11
C ASN A 238 -6.78 -7.21 -13.16
N THR A 239 -5.79 -7.98 -12.68
CA THR A 239 -4.68 -7.49 -11.83
C THR A 239 -3.38 -7.21 -12.60
N ASP A 240 -3.35 -7.48 -13.91
CA ASP A 240 -2.19 -7.30 -14.78
C ASP A 240 -2.24 -5.96 -15.51
N ALA A 241 -1.10 -5.27 -15.57
CA ALA A 241 -1.01 -3.95 -16.16
C ALA A 241 -1.28 -3.94 -17.67
N ILE A 242 -0.97 -5.00 -18.40
CA ILE A 242 -1.15 -5.05 -19.87
C ILE A 242 -2.56 -5.46 -20.25
N THR A 243 -3.10 -6.46 -19.56
CA THR A 243 -4.35 -7.14 -19.95
C THR A 243 -5.56 -6.82 -19.07
N GLY A 244 -5.32 -6.16 -17.92
CA GLY A 244 -6.35 -5.70 -17.01
C GLY A 244 -7.13 -4.54 -17.62
N LYS A 245 -8.44 -4.54 -17.40
CA LYS A 245 -9.34 -3.46 -17.80
C LYS A 245 -9.76 -2.63 -16.60
N THR A 246 -10.30 -1.44 -16.89
CA THR A 246 -11.11 -0.68 -15.93
C THR A 246 -12.28 -1.55 -15.48
N LEU A 247 -12.57 -1.57 -14.18
CA LEU A 247 -13.71 -2.29 -13.62
C LEU A 247 -14.70 -1.30 -13.00
N VAL A 248 -15.99 -1.53 -13.23
CA VAL A 248 -17.06 -0.73 -12.64
C VAL A 248 -17.96 -1.64 -11.81
N GLU A 249 -18.19 -1.28 -10.56
CA GLU A 249 -19.12 -1.96 -9.66
C GLU A 249 -20.16 -0.98 -9.14
N ARG A 250 -21.44 -1.36 -9.24
CA ARG A 250 -22.56 -0.52 -8.81
C ARG A 250 -22.95 -0.78 -7.36
N TYR A 251 -23.26 0.29 -6.66
CA TYR A 251 -23.75 0.33 -5.28
C TYR A 251 -24.98 1.23 -5.19
N GLY A 252 -26.17 0.69 -5.44
CA GLY A 252 -27.40 1.48 -5.52
C GLY A 252 -27.34 2.58 -6.60
N THR A 253 -27.09 3.82 -6.18
CA THR A 253 -27.04 5.01 -7.06
C THR A 253 -25.63 5.53 -7.36
N VAL A 254 -24.60 4.89 -6.82
CA VAL A 254 -23.19 5.26 -7.07
C VAL A 254 -22.43 4.09 -7.69
N TYR A 255 -21.36 4.41 -8.39
CA TYR A 255 -20.43 3.48 -8.98
C TYR A 255 -19.07 3.65 -8.33
N VAL A 256 -18.39 2.53 -8.08
CA VAL A 256 -16.97 2.50 -7.73
C VAL A 256 -16.23 2.00 -8.96
N VAL A 257 -15.26 2.78 -9.42
CA VAL A 257 -14.51 2.51 -10.64
C VAL A 257 -13.06 2.28 -10.28
N GLN A 258 -12.57 1.08 -10.58
CA GLN A 258 -11.15 0.74 -10.50
C GLN A 258 -10.52 0.98 -11.88
N THR A 259 -9.54 1.89 -11.98
CA THR A 259 -8.79 2.09 -13.22
C THR A 259 -7.88 0.91 -13.51
N GLN A 260 -7.33 0.81 -14.73
CA GLN A 260 -6.37 -0.22 -15.10
C GLN A 260 -5.18 -0.30 -14.12
N PRO A 261 -4.64 -1.50 -13.79
CA PRO A 261 -3.51 -1.62 -12.88
C PRO A 261 -2.30 -0.81 -13.34
N MET A 262 -1.56 -0.23 -12.40
CA MET A 262 -0.34 0.53 -12.69
C MET A 262 0.74 -0.40 -13.27
N GLU A 263 1.56 0.13 -14.18
CA GLU A 263 2.71 -0.61 -14.71
C GLU A 263 3.69 -0.96 -13.58
N PRO A 264 4.18 -2.21 -13.52
CA PRO A 264 5.20 -2.57 -12.55
C PRO A 264 6.47 -1.74 -12.73
N LEU A 265 7.24 -1.61 -11.66
CA LEU A 265 8.54 -0.96 -11.70
C LEU A 265 9.50 -1.78 -12.56
N ASN A 266 10.27 -1.08 -13.41
CA ASN A 266 11.40 -1.67 -14.08
C ASN A 266 12.60 -1.79 -13.10
N GLN A 267 13.69 -2.42 -13.54
CA GLN A 267 14.85 -2.65 -12.66
C GLN A 267 15.51 -1.37 -12.16
N ILE A 268 15.60 -0.33 -12.99
CA ILE A 268 16.18 0.96 -12.60
C ILE A 268 15.29 1.62 -11.56
N GLU A 269 13.98 1.67 -11.79
CA GLU A 269 13.02 2.24 -10.85
C GLU A 269 13.03 1.47 -9.51
N MET A 270 13.14 0.13 -9.55
CA MET A 270 13.32 -0.67 -8.35
C MET A 270 14.62 -0.27 -7.62
N ASP A 271 15.76 -0.23 -8.31
CA ASP A 271 17.02 0.16 -7.67
C ASP A 271 16.93 1.57 -7.07
N ASP A 272 16.39 2.54 -7.81
CA ASP A 272 16.22 3.93 -7.35
C ASP A 272 15.39 4.05 -6.08
N ILE A 273 14.35 3.22 -5.91
CA ILE A 273 13.48 3.19 -4.72
C ILE A 273 14.18 2.58 -3.50
N TYR A 274 14.99 1.54 -3.69
CA TYR A 274 15.68 0.89 -2.57
C TYR A 274 17.01 1.57 -2.21
N ASP A 275 17.57 2.37 -3.13
CA ASP A 275 18.80 3.14 -2.95
C ASP A 275 18.55 4.56 -2.40
N MET A 276 17.30 4.94 -2.06
CA MET A 276 17.04 6.24 -1.43
C MET A 276 17.72 6.38 -0.07
N GLU A 277 17.88 7.64 0.35
CA GLU A 277 18.46 8.00 1.64
C GLU A 277 17.48 7.79 2.79
N TYR A 278 17.20 6.52 3.10
CA TYR A 278 16.49 6.14 4.31
C TYR A 278 17.41 6.21 5.53
N MET A 279 16.86 6.57 6.69
CA MET A 279 17.53 6.46 7.98
C MET A 279 17.85 5.01 8.35
N ARG A 280 17.12 4.05 7.73
CA ARG A 280 17.20 2.61 7.98
C ARG A 280 17.06 2.28 9.46
N ASN A 281 16.17 3.00 10.13
CA ASN A 281 15.91 2.88 11.56
C ASN A 281 14.49 3.36 11.89
N TYR A 282 14.02 3.06 13.10
CA TYR A 282 12.81 3.66 13.65
C TYR A 282 13.10 5.04 14.25
N HIS A 283 12.06 5.89 14.32
CA HIS A 283 12.19 7.23 14.86
C HIS A 283 12.73 7.21 16.31
N PRO A 284 13.72 8.05 16.69
CA PRO A 284 14.39 7.97 17.98
C PRO A 284 13.48 8.10 19.20
N SER A 285 12.30 8.73 19.05
CA SER A 285 11.29 8.86 20.11
C SER A 285 10.79 7.51 20.66
N TYR A 286 11.01 6.41 19.93
CA TYR A 286 10.59 5.07 20.34
C TYR A 286 11.65 4.32 21.15
N LYS A 287 12.91 4.80 21.24
CA LYS A 287 13.99 4.12 21.97
C LYS A 287 13.64 3.85 23.42
N ASN A 288 13.14 4.86 24.12
CA ASN A 288 12.74 4.75 25.54
C ASN A 288 11.46 3.92 25.75
N LYS A 289 10.76 3.56 24.66
CA LYS A 289 9.58 2.68 24.67
C LYS A 289 9.93 1.24 24.31
N GLY A 290 11.21 0.89 24.16
CA GLY A 290 11.64 -0.47 23.79
C GLY A 290 11.82 -0.70 22.29
N GLY A 291 11.86 0.35 21.47
CA GLY A 291 12.06 0.23 20.02
C GLY A 291 10.82 -0.31 19.30
N ILE A 292 11.01 -0.80 18.06
CA ILE A 292 9.93 -1.39 17.24
C ILE A 292 10.29 -2.86 16.94
N PRO A 293 9.59 -3.86 17.49
CA PRO A 293 9.95 -5.27 17.30
C PRO A 293 10.05 -5.71 15.84
N ALA A 294 9.17 -5.21 14.97
CA ALA A 294 9.20 -5.52 13.54
C ALA A 294 10.46 -4.99 12.85
N PHE A 295 11.10 -3.95 13.38
CA PHE A 295 12.36 -3.43 12.84
C PHE A 295 13.52 -4.41 13.10
N ASP A 296 13.57 -5.03 14.28
CA ASP A 296 14.66 -5.95 14.65
C ASP A 296 14.73 -7.17 13.71
N GLU A 297 13.58 -7.63 13.21
CA GLU A 297 13.47 -8.72 12.24
C GLU A 297 13.91 -8.33 10.81
N ILE A 298 13.81 -7.04 10.45
CA ILE A 298 14.03 -6.57 9.08
C ILE A 298 15.29 -5.73 8.89
N GLN A 299 15.96 -5.30 9.97
CA GLN A 299 17.12 -4.41 9.93
C GLN A 299 18.24 -4.92 9.00
N PHE A 300 18.42 -6.25 8.94
CA PHE A 300 19.41 -6.91 8.08
C PHE A 300 18.77 -7.87 7.08
N SER A 301 17.58 -7.51 6.59
CA SER A 301 16.86 -8.21 5.53
C SER A 301 16.91 -7.40 4.25
N ILE A 302 17.03 -8.06 3.10
CA ILE A 302 17.12 -7.40 1.79
C ILE A 302 15.96 -7.84 0.92
N THR A 303 15.14 -6.88 0.48
CA THR A 303 14.13 -7.18 -0.52
C THR A 303 14.80 -7.34 -1.88
N ASN A 304 14.85 -8.57 -2.40
CA ASN A 304 15.43 -8.87 -3.72
C ASN A 304 14.50 -8.54 -4.89
N SER A 305 13.21 -8.81 -4.74
CA SER A 305 12.20 -8.63 -5.78
C SER A 305 10.80 -8.46 -5.17
N ARG A 306 9.85 -8.03 -6.02
CA ARG A 306 8.41 -7.97 -5.74
C ARG A 306 7.64 -8.76 -6.79
N GLY A 307 6.40 -9.10 -6.45
CA GLY A 307 5.51 -9.90 -7.29
C GLY A 307 5.78 -11.40 -7.18
N CYS A 308 4.78 -12.22 -7.52
CA CYS A 308 4.90 -13.67 -7.46
C CYS A 308 4.02 -14.35 -8.51
N PHE A 309 4.64 -15.05 -9.46
CA PHE A 309 3.90 -15.84 -10.45
C PHE A 309 3.36 -17.17 -9.89
N GLY A 310 3.62 -17.49 -8.62
CA GLY A 310 3.15 -18.71 -7.97
C GLY A 310 1.63 -18.79 -7.84
N GLY A 311 0.95 -17.65 -7.65
CA GLY A 311 -0.52 -17.58 -7.78
C GLY A 311 -1.30 -18.40 -6.75
N CYS A 312 -0.73 -18.66 -5.56
CA CYS A 312 -1.39 -19.47 -4.53
C CYS A 312 -2.70 -18.83 -4.06
N SER A 313 -3.79 -19.60 -4.04
CA SER A 313 -5.13 -19.10 -3.71
C SER A 313 -5.28 -18.50 -2.31
N PHE A 314 -4.39 -18.85 -1.38
CA PHE A 314 -4.38 -18.32 -0.01
C PHE A 314 -3.52 -17.06 0.14
N CYS A 315 -2.77 -16.67 -0.90
CA CYS A 315 -1.76 -15.62 -0.79
C CYS A 315 -2.26 -14.30 -1.40
N ALA A 316 -2.33 -13.26 -0.59
CA ALA A 316 -2.72 -11.91 -1.04
C ALA A 316 -1.68 -11.23 -1.94
N LEU A 317 -0.43 -11.72 -1.95
CA LEU A 317 0.67 -11.09 -2.67
C LEU A 317 0.41 -11.00 -4.18
N THR A 318 -0.23 -12.03 -4.76
CA THR A 318 -0.62 -12.01 -6.17
C THR A 318 -1.63 -10.91 -6.48
N PHE A 319 -2.62 -10.72 -5.60
CA PHE A 319 -3.68 -9.75 -5.81
C PHE A 319 -3.25 -8.31 -5.49
N HIS A 320 -2.21 -8.14 -4.66
CA HIS A 320 -1.67 -6.83 -4.28
C HIS A 320 -0.45 -6.42 -5.12
N GLN A 321 0.58 -7.25 -5.21
CA GLN A 321 1.82 -6.94 -5.95
C GLN A 321 1.80 -7.41 -7.42
N GLY A 322 0.84 -8.24 -7.80
CA GLY A 322 0.75 -8.82 -9.13
C GLY A 322 1.61 -10.08 -9.33
N ARG A 323 1.49 -10.66 -10.53
CA ARG A 323 2.19 -11.89 -10.94
C ARG A 323 3.48 -11.63 -11.73
N VAL A 324 3.78 -10.36 -12.02
CA VAL A 324 4.98 -9.95 -12.75
C VAL A 324 6.09 -9.71 -11.74
N ILE A 325 7.22 -10.37 -11.94
CA ILE A 325 8.40 -10.19 -11.08
C ILE A 325 9.08 -8.87 -11.41
N GLN A 326 9.32 -8.08 -10.37
CA GLN A 326 10.06 -6.82 -10.37
C GLN A 326 11.33 -7.05 -9.56
N ALA A 327 12.47 -7.20 -10.24
CA ALA A 327 13.73 -7.57 -9.58
C ALA A 327 14.71 -6.40 -9.56
N ARG A 328 15.31 -6.17 -8.40
CA ARG A 328 16.46 -5.27 -8.28
C ARG A 328 17.69 -5.84 -8.99
N SER A 329 18.60 -4.97 -9.39
CA SER A 329 19.88 -5.40 -9.92
C SER A 329 20.69 -6.11 -8.82
N LYS A 330 21.63 -6.95 -9.25
CA LYS A 330 22.59 -7.54 -8.31
C LYS A 330 23.45 -6.46 -7.65
N ALA A 331 23.75 -5.37 -8.36
CA ALA A 331 24.56 -4.27 -7.84
C ALA A 331 23.87 -3.56 -6.66
N SER A 332 22.59 -3.19 -6.80
CA SER A 332 21.81 -2.57 -5.72
C SER A 332 21.73 -3.48 -4.48
N ILE A 333 21.46 -4.78 -4.68
CA ILE A 333 21.42 -5.77 -3.60
C ILE A 333 22.78 -5.89 -2.89
N MET A 334 23.88 -5.97 -3.64
CA MET A 334 25.22 -6.08 -3.07
C MET A 334 25.62 -4.80 -2.33
N LYS A 335 25.27 -3.63 -2.86
CA LYS A 335 25.50 -2.33 -2.21
C LYS A 335 24.78 -2.24 -0.86
N GLU A 336 23.52 -2.67 -0.79
CA GLU A 336 22.77 -2.72 0.47
C GLU A 336 23.39 -3.71 1.46
N GLY A 337 23.76 -4.91 1.01
CA GLY A 337 24.43 -5.90 1.87
C GLY A 337 25.78 -5.42 2.39
N GLN A 338 26.55 -4.69 1.58
CA GLN A 338 27.82 -4.08 2.01
C GLN A 338 27.62 -3.02 3.08
N ALA A 339 26.53 -2.23 3.00
CA ALA A 339 26.20 -1.23 4.01
C ALA A 339 25.94 -1.85 5.40
N PHE A 340 25.52 -3.11 5.47
CA PHE A 340 25.32 -3.79 6.76
C PHE A 340 26.63 -4.06 7.51
N VAL A 341 27.74 -4.28 6.81
CA VAL A 341 29.04 -4.64 7.41
C VAL A 341 29.56 -3.57 8.35
N GLY A 342 29.22 -2.30 8.11
CA GLY A 342 29.60 -1.18 8.98
C GLY A 342 28.74 -1.04 10.24
N SER A 343 27.65 -1.79 10.38
CA SER A 343 26.74 -1.67 11.52
C SER A 343 27.23 -2.48 12.72
N PRO A 344 27.37 -1.86 13.92
CA PRO A 344 27.73 -2.59 15.14
C PRO A 344 26.74 -3.69 15.52
N SER A 345 25.49 -3.59 15.07
CA SER A 345 24.43 -4.57 15.35
C SER A 345 24.41 -5.73 14.35
N PHE A 346 25.23 -5.69 13.28
CA PHE A 346 25.23 -6.73 12.27
C PHE A 346 25.95 -7.99 12.77
N LYS A 347 25.23 -9.11 12.79
CA LYS A 347 25.72 -10.39 13.32
C LYS A 347 26.54 -11.21 12.31
N GLY A 348 26.84 -10.67 11.14
CA GLY A 348 27.59 -11.35 10.08
C GLY A 348 26.74 -12.23 9.14
N TYR A 349 25.41 -12.18 9.22
CA TYR A 349 24.52 -12.89 8.31
C TYR A 349 23.27 -12.06 7.98
N ILE A 350 22.80 -12.17 6.74
CA ILE A 350 21.55 -11.55 6.26
C ILE A 350 20.39 -12.46 6.67
N HIS A 351 19.36 -11.90 7.30
CA HIS A 351 18.23 -12.67 7.85
C HIS A 351 17.30 -13.21 6.76
N ASP A 352 16.97 -12.36 5.78
CA ASP A 352 16.08 -12.71 4.68
C ASP A 352 16.48 -11.99 3.38
N VAL A 353 16.22 -12.65 2.24
CA VAL A 353 16.44 -12.12 0.88
C VAL A 353 15.18 -12.23 0.00
N GLY A 354 13.99 -12.27 0.60
CA GLY A 354 12.72 -12.42 -0.11
C GLY A 354 12.10 -13.81 -0.02
N GLY A 355 12.42 -14.59 1.02
CA GLY A 355 11.76 -15.84 1.40
C GLY A 355 11.62 -16.87 0.27
N PRO A 356 10.48 -17.57 0.16
CA PRO A 356 10.23 -18.57 -0.89
C PRO A 356 10.33 -18.02 -2.32
N THR A 357 10.21 -16.72 -2.49
CA THR A 357 10.30 -16.02 -3.78
C THR A 357 11.71 -15.49 -4.08
N ALA A 358 12.71 -15.73 -3.24
CA ALA A 358 14.08 -15.22 -3.42
C ALA A 358 14.70 -15.64 -4.78
N ASN A 359 14.32 -16.81 -5.29
CA ASN A 359 14.78 -17.29 -6.61
C ASN A 359 14.08 -16.62 -7.79
N PHE A 360 13.01 -15.84 -7.55
CA PHE A 360 12.28 -15.15 -8.61
C PHE A 360 12.99 -13.85 -8.97
N ARG A 361 13.81 -13.92 -10.02
CA ARG A 361 14.59 -12.79 -10.54
C ARG A 361 14.19 -12.33 -11.93
N LYS A 362 13.34 -13.10 -12.61
CA LYS A 362 12.91 -12.84 -13.98
C LYS A 362 11.40 -12.98 -14.05
N ARG A 363 10.80 -12.35 -15.07
CA ARG A 363 9.42 -12.65 -15.48
C ARG A 363 9.27 -14.17 -15.66
N ALA A 364 8.06 -14.68 -15.46
CA ALA A 364 7.79 -16.11 -15.55
C ALA A 364 8.11 -16.65 -16.96
N CYS A 365 7.81 -15.88 -18.01
CA CYS A 365 8.17 -16.22 -19.38
C CYS A 365 8.34 -14.96 -20.25
N ILE A 366 9.06 -15.08 -21.37
CA ILE A 366 9.34 -13.96 -22.29
C ILE A 366 8.03 -13.35 -22.83
N LYS A 367 6.98 -14.16 -23.00
CA LYS A 367 5.68 -13.69 -23.51
C LYS A 367 5.01 -12.65 -22.61
N GLN A 368 5.34 -12.62 -21.31
CA GLN A 368 4.79 -11.62 -20.39
C GLN A 368 5.19 -10.18 -20.75
N GLU A 369 6.25 -9.97 -21.52
CA GLU A 369 6.66 -8.64 -21.98
C GLU A 369 5.66 -8.01 -22.93
N LYS A 370 5.12 -8.82 -23.84
CA LYS A 370 4.19 -8.34 -24.87
C LYS A 370 2.72 -8.57 -24.51
N TYR A 371 2.42 -9.68 -23.84
CA TYR A 371 1.05 -10.16 -23.67
C TYR A 371 0.55 -10.14 -22.23
N GLY A 372 1.34 -9.67 -21.27
CA GLY A 372 1.01 -9.73 -19.84
C GLY A 372 0.95 -11.15 -19.30
N VAL A 373 0.43 -11.30 -18.08
CA VAL A 373 0.26 -12.63 -17.47
C VAL A 373 -0.95 -13.37 -18.02
N CYS A 374 -0.87 -14.70 -18.10
CA CYS A 374 -1.99 -15.52 -18.56
C CYS A 374 -3.18 -15.39 -17.59
N LYS A 375 -4.37 -15.07 -18.10
CA LYS A 375 -5.62 -14.94 -17.31
C LYS A 375 -6.06 -16.28 -16.73
N ASP A 376 -6.02 -17.32 -17.55
CA ASP A 376 -6.59 -18.65 -17.31
C ASP A 376 -5.55 -19.71 -16.92
N LYS A 377 -4.26 -19.36 -16.83
CA LYS A 377 -3.17 -20.30 -16.56
C LYS A 377 -2.32 -19.87 -15.38
N GLN A 378 -2.06 -20.82 -14.49
CA GLN A 378 -1.07 -20.69 -13.43
C GLN A 378 0.30 -21.20 -13.91
N CYS A 379 1.37 -20.57 -13.45
CA CYS A 379 2.71 -20.89 -13.93
C CYS A 379 3.26 -22.19 -13.34
N LEU A 380 2.78 -22.57 -12.15
CA LEU A 380 3.28 -23.69 -11.34
C LEU A 380 2.23 -24.79 -11.09
N PHE A 381 1.00 -24.64 -11.60
CA PHE A 381 -0.12 -25.55 -11.32
C PHE A 381 -0.95 -25.82 -12.59
N PRO A 382 -1.49 -27.04 -12.79
CA PRO A 382 -1.26 -28.25 -11.99
C PRO A 382 0.15 -28.82 -12.16
N GLU A 383 0.79 -28.51 -13.28
CA GLU A 383 2.18 -28.81 -13.55
C GLU A 383 2.92 -27.53 -13.92
N LYS A 384 4.26 -27.56 -13.87
CA LYS A 384 5.09 -26.44 -14.28
C LYS A 384 4.82 -26.10 -15.75
N CYS A 385 4.56 -24.84 -16.06
CA CYS A 385 4.37 -24.40 -17.44
C CYS A 385 5.64 -24.62 -18.28
N ASN A 386 5.50 -25.17 -19.49
CA ASN A 386 6.61 -25.40 -20.44
C ASN A 386 7.29 -24.12 -20.93
N GLN A 387 6.70 -22.95 -20.68
CA GLN A 387 7.27 -21.65 -21.02
C GLN A 387 7.93 -20.97 -19.83
N LEU A 388 7.87 -21.57 -18.62
CA LEU A 388 8.47 -21.01 -17.42
C LEU A 388 10.00 -20.97 -17.57
N ILE A 389 10.57 -19.79 -17.41
CA ILE A 389 12.02 -19.58 -17.33
C ILE A 389 12.48 -20.12 -15.97
N VAL A 390 13.34 -21.13 -16.00
CA VAL A 390 14.00 -21.69 -14.82
C VAL A 390 15.35 -21.03 -14.61
#